data_AF-A0A9D5Q6N8-F1
#
_entry.id   AF-A0A9D5Q6N8-F1
#
_cell.length_a   1.000
_cell.length_b   1.000
_cell.length_c   1.000
_cell.angle_alpha   90.00
_cell.angle_beta   90.00
_cell.angle_gamma   90.00
#
_symmetry.space_group_name_H-M   'P 1'
#
loop_
_entity.id
_entity.type
_entity.pdbx_description
1 polymer ?
#
loop_
_entity_poly.entity_id
_entity_poly.type
_entity_poly.pdbx_seq_one_letter_code
_entity_poly.pdbx_strand_id
1 'polypeptide(L)'
;MNTKQSKPEDFEFAFQNAVSDVEDGLGEEDLDVSPDEFQLEGEEVVDKTEVIILTTSHYIRGKIALVPGARLTDYIVEANLFVAVADVEVRDRQGRLILTSPFLDVHRDHIEIILPADLADLAPPAA
;
A
#
# COMPACT_ATOMS: atom_id res chain seq x y z
N MET A 1 29.90 8.67 -25.14
CA MET A 1 28.78 7.73 -25.32
C MET A 1 27.79 7.98 -24.20
N ASN A 2 26.68 8.65 -24.54
CA ASN A 2 25.64 9.05 -23.60
C ASN A 2 24.75 7.85 -23.23
N THR A 3 24.61 7.56 -21.95
CA THR A 3 23.53 6.73 -21.42
C THR A 3 22.34 7.63 -21.14
N LYS A 4 21.34 7.56 -22.03
CA LYS A 4 20.07 8.28 -21.92
C LYS A 4 19.29 7.79 -20.70
N GLN A 5 18.82 8.74 -19.90
CA GLN A 5 17.79 8.58 -18.88
C GLN A 5 16.52 7.95 -19.49
N SER A 6 15.98 6.93 -18.84
CA SER A 6 14.63 6.42 -19.10
C SER A 6 13.61 7.33 -18.41
N LYS A 7 12.59 7.73 -19.16
CA LYS A 7 11.47 8.58 -18.75
C LYS A 7 10.44 7.79 -17.92
N PRO A 8 9.65 8.44 -17.06
CA PRO A 8 8.71 7.80 -16.14
C PRO A 8 7.31 7.57 -16.76
N GLU A 9 7.24 7.23 -18.04
CA GLU A 9 5.97 7.23 -18.81
C GLU A 9 5.37 5.81 -18.98
N ASP A 10 5.96 4.77 -18.36
CA ASP A 10 5.54 3.37 -18.51
C ASP A 10 4.72 2.81 -17.32
N PHE A 11 3.98 3.65 -16.60
CA PHE A 11 3.13 3.26 -15.46
C PHE A 11 1.62 3.39 -15.74
N GLU A 12 1.18 3.20 -16.99
CA GLU A 12 -0.22 2.91 -17.32
C GLU A 12 -0.41 1.39 -17.39
N PHE A 13 -0.59 0.75 -16.23
CA PHE A 13 -0.88 -0.69 -16.15
C PHE A 13 -2.36 -0.91 -15.78
N ALA A 14 -3.12 -1.35 -16.78
CA ALA A 14 -4.18 -2.35 -16.70
C ALA A 14 -5.41 -2.10 -15.80
N PHE A 15 -6.22 -1.09 -16.12
CA PHE A 15 -7.63 -1.01 -15.67
C PHE A 15 -8.66 -0.95 -16.83
N GLN A 16 -8.27 -1.35 -18.04
CA GLN A 16 -9.08 -1.15 -19.25
C GLN A 16 -9.49 -2.42 -20.02
N ASN A 17 -9.47 -3.60 -19.40
CA ASN A 17 -9.81 -4.85 -20.10
C ASN A 17 -11.08 -5.55 -19.58
N ALA A 18 -12.06 -4.82 -19.02
CA ALA A 18 -13.31 -5.43 -18.56
C ALA A 18 -14.59 -4.78 -19.13
N VAL A 19 -14.51 -4.01 -20.22
CA VAL A 19 -15.71 -3.48 -20.91
C VAL A 19 -15.54 -3.59 -22.42
N SER A 20 -15.56 -4.81 -22.92
CA SER A 20 -15.80 -5.07 -24.35
C SER A 20 -16.61 -6.34 -24.44
N ASP A 21 -17.94 -6.22 -24.29
CA ASP A 21 -18.95 -7.13 -24.86
C ASP A 21 -20.36 -6.67 -24.42
N VAL A 22 -20.78 -5.47 -24.82
CA VAL A 22 -22.20 -5.10 -24.94
C VAL A 22 -22.34 -4.05 -26.05
N GLU A 23 -22.34 -4.48 -27.31
CA GLU A 23 -22.94 -3.71 -28.40
C GLU A 23 -24.24 -4.41 -28.77
N ASP A 24 -25.38 -3.84 -28.40
CA ASP A 24 -26.61 -3.91 -29.19
C ASP A 24 -27.63 -2.89 -28.68
N GLY A 25 -27.70 -1.77 -29.41
CA GLY A 25 -28.82 -0.88 -29.65
C GLY A 25 -29.78 -0.53 -28.51
N LEU A 26 -29.61 0.67 -27.92
CA LEU A 26 -30.71 1.52 -27.44
C LEU A 26 -30.38 3.00 -27.74
N GLY A 27 -31.40 3.75 -28.13
CA GLY A 27 -31.30 5.03 -28.83
C GLY A 27 -30.72 6.20 -28.04
N GLU A 28 -30.38 7.23 -28.80
CA GLU A 28 -29.93 8.55 -28.35
C GLU A 28 -31.07 9.23 -27.57
N GLU A 29 -31.14 8.99 -26.26
CA GLU A 29 -31.78 9.91 -25.33
C GLU A 29 -30.70 10.87 -24.83
N ASP A 30 -30.88 12.16 -25.09
CA ASP A 30 -30.06 13.25 -24.58
C ASP A 30 -30.07 13.24 -23.05
N LEU A 31 -29.13 12.50 -22.45
CA LEU A 31 -28.83 12.59 -21.04
C LEU A 31 -28.03 13.88 -20.82
N ASP A 32 -28.73 14.91 -20.37
CA ASP A 32 -28.15 16.16 -19.83
C ASP A 32 -27.37 15.82 -18.55
N VAL A 33 -26.18 15.26 -18.70
CA VAL A 33 -25.23 15.07 -17.59
C VAL A 33 -24.44 16.36 -17.47
N SER A 34 -24.82 17.21 -16.50
CA SER A 34 -24.04 18.39 -16.15
C SER A 34 -22.65 17.96 -15.68
N PRO A 35 -21.56 18.63 -16.12
CA PRO A 35 -20.18 18.29 -15.74
C PRO A 35 -19.88 18.41 -14.24
N ASP A 36 -20.83 18.91 -13.45
CA ASP A 36 -20.63 19.34 -12.07
C ASP A 36 -20.90 18.24 -11.03
N GLU A 37 -21.37 17.05 -11.42
CA GLU A 37 -21.71 15.95 -10.48
C GLU A 37 -20.61 14.90 -10.25
N PHE A 38 -19.43 15.02 -10.88
CA PHE A 38 -18.27 14.16 -10.56
C PHE A 38 -17.44 14.73 -9.40
N GLN A 39 -18.08 14.98 -8.26
CA GLN A 39 -17.39 15.19 -6.99
C GLN A 39 -17.29 13.85 -6.27
N LEU A 40 -16.22 13.10 -6.57
CA LEU A 40 -15.74 12.03 -5.71
C LEU A 40 -15.14 12.65 -4.43
N GLU A 41 -15.99 13.23 -3.59
CA GLU A 41 -15.65 13.58 -2.20
C GLU A 41 -15.86 12.37 -1.32
N GLY A 42 -14.98 11.39 -1.48
CA GLY A 42 -14.68 10.42 -0.44
C GLY A 42 -13.25 10.66 -0.01
N GLU A 43 -13.03 11.47 1.04
CA GLU A 43 -11.90 11.17 1.91
C GLU A 43 -12.21 9.79 2.50
N GLU A 44 -11.80 8.72 1.82
CA GLU A 44 -11.64 7.45 2.49
C GLU A 44 -10.60 7.70 3.57
N VAL A 45 -11.08 7.91 4.80
CA VAL A 45 -10.25 7.88 6.00
C VAL A 45 -9.83 6.43 6.14
N VAL A 46 -8.80 6.06 5.39
CA VAL A 46 -8.17 4.75 5.48
C VAL A 46 -7.51 4.74 6.85
N ASP A 47 -8.09 4.00 7.79
CA ASP A 47 -7.50 3.84 9.12
C ASP A 47 -6.10 3.24 8.95
N LYS A 48 -5.10 4.04 9.33
CA LYS A 48 -3.69 3.66 9.26
C LYS A 48 -3.29 3.04 10.58
N THR A 49 -3.05 1.73 10.59
CA THR A 49 -2.55 1.03 11.77
C THR A 49 -1.03 1.05 11.75
N GLU A 50 -0.42 1.57 12.83
CA GLU A 50 1.03 1.48 12.99
C GLU A 50 1.42 0.04 13.34
N VAL A 51 2.38 -0.51 12.60
CA VAL A 51 2.83 -1.89 12.73
C VAL A 51 4.35 -1.95 12.83
N ILE A 52 4.79 -3.04 13.45
CA ILE A 52 6.16 -3.48 13.47
C ILE A 52 6.22 -4.79 12.69
N ILE A 53 7.12 -4.86 11.72
CA ILE A 53 7.38 -6.04 10.91
C ILE A 53 8.82 -6.46 11.16
N LEU A 54 9.00 -7.70 11.59
CA LEU A 54 10.30 -8.34 11.75
C LEU A 54 10.51 -9.29 10.59
N THR A 55 11.63 -9.08 9.90
CA THR A 55 12.16 -9.98 8.88
C THR A 55 13.45 -10.61 9.39
N THR A 56 14.05 -11.51 8.62
CA THR A 56 15.30 -12.18 8.98
C THR A 56 16.46 -11.23 9.32
N SER A 57 16.51 -10.05 8.70
CA SER A 57 17.63 -9.11 8.80
C SER A 57 17.23 -7.68 9.18
N HIS A 58 15.95 -7.34 9.14
CA HIS A 58 15.46 -5.98 9.32
C HIS A 58 14.29 -5.89 10.29
N TYR A 59 14.29 -4.79 11.02
CA TYR A 59 13.18 -4.27 11.80
C TYR A 59 12.53 -3.14 10.99
N ILE A 60 11.26 -3.27 10.65
CA ILE A 60 10.53 -2.29 9.87
C ILE A 60 9.39 -1.75 10.76
N ARG A 61 9.35 -0.44 10.95
CA ARG A 61 8.23 0.25 11.60
C ARG A 61 7.56 1.14 10.57
N GLY A 62 6.24 1.10 10.51
CA GLY A 62 5.49 1.93 9.57
C GLY A 62 4.00 1.75 9.77
N LYS A 63 3.20 2.17 8.78
CA LYS A 63 1.74 2.12 8.83
C LYS A 63 1.17 1.32 7.67
N ILE A 64 0.19 0.48 7.96
CA ILE A 64 -0.60 -0.23 6.94
C ILE A 64 -2.02 0.31 6.90
N ALA A 65 -2.63 0.23 5.73
CA ALA A 65 -4.06 0.48 5.54
C ALA A 65 -4.84 -0.76 5.99
N LEU A 66 -5.46 -0.70 7.16
CA LEU A 66 -6.29 -1.78 7.68
C LEU A 66 -7.73 -1.29 7.76
N VAL A 67 -8.66 -2.04 7.18
CA VAL A 67 -10.09 -1.72 7.27
C VAL A 67 -10.52 -1.71 8.74
N PRO A 68 -11.31 -0.72 9.20
CA PRO A 68 -11.77 -0.66 10.59
C PRO A 68 -12.43 -1.96 11.04
N GLY A 69 -11.97 -2.52 12.15
CA GLY A 69 -12.47 -3.79 12.69
C GLY A 69 -11.93 -5.06 12.01
N ALA A 70 -11.15 -4.94 10.93
CA ALA A 70 -10.45 -6.09 10.35
C ALA A 70 -9.32 -6.57 11.26
N ARG A 71 -9.02 -7.86 11.21
CA ARG A 71 -7.91 -8.45 11.95
C ARG A 71 -6.64 -8.37 11.11
N LEU A 72 -5.53 -8.05 11.76
CA LEU A 72 -4.21 -8.08 11.13
C LEU A 72 -3.88 -9.45 10.51
N THR A 73 -4.34 -10.53 11.13
CA THR A 73 -4.17 -11.89 10.60
C THR A 73 -4.84 -12.07 9.25
N ASP A 74 -6.08 -11.58 9.13
CA ASP A 74 -6.88 -11.75 7.92
C ASP A 74 -6.28 -10.92 6.79
N TYR A 75 -5.85 -9.68 7.12
CA TYR A 75 -5.09 -8.82 6.20
C TYR A 75 -3.85 -9.49 5.63
N ILE A 76 -3.05 -10.18 6.46
CA ILE A 76 -1.83 -10.85 5.99
C ILE A 76 -2.15 -12.11 5.17
N VAL A 77 -3.16 -12.88 5.56
CA VAL A 77 -3.57 -14.08 4.83
C VAL A 77 -4.10 -13.71 3.43
N GLU A 78 -4.86 -12.62 3.33
CA GLU A 78 -5.46 -12.13 2.09
C GLU A 78 -4.53 -11.24 1.26
N ALA A 79 -3.46 -10.71 1.86
CA ALA A 79 -2.48 -9.92 1.13
C ALA A 79 -1.89 -10.69 -0.05
N ASN A 80 -1.66 -9.98 -1.15
CA ASN A 80 -0.85 -10.46 -2.26
C ASN A 80 0.60 -10.73 -1.81
N LEU A 81 1.49 -10.98 -2.77
CA LEU A 81 2.91 -11.20 -2.49
C LEU A 81 3.58 -10.07 -1.70
N PHE A 82 3.02 -8.86 -1.73
CA PHE A 82 3.56 -7.71 -1.02
C PHE A 82 2.53 -7.02 -0.12
N VAL A 83 3.06 -6.46 0.97
CA VAL A 83 2.36 -5.66 1.96
C VAL A 83 2.83 -4.22 1.83
N ALA A 84 1.91 -3.33 1.48
CA ALA A 84 2.16 -1.91 1.35
C ALA A 84 2.28 -1.24 2.73
N VAL A 85 3.44 -0.66 3.01
CA VAL A 85 3.72 0.06 4.26
C VAL A 85 4.07 1.51 3.96
N ALA A 86 3.43 2.44 4.66
CA ALA A 86 3.67 3.87 4.59
C ALA A 86 4.45 4.39 5.81
N ASP A 87 5.04 5.59 5.70
CA ASP A 87 5.79 6.27 6.78
C ASP A 87 6.83 5.34 7.44
N VAL A 88 7.72 4.78 6.62
CA VAL A 88 8.54 3.62 6.98
C VAL A 88 9.89 4.03 7.54
N GLU A 89 10.28 3.37 8.62
CA GLU A 89 11.62 3.37 9.20
C GLU A 89 12.16 1.93 9.21
N VAL A 90 13.30 1.71 8.55
CA VAL A 90 13.96 0.39 8.50
C VAL A 90 15.26 0.44 9.29
N ARG A 91 15.39 -0.46 10.26
CA ARG A 91 16.59 -0.68 11.05
C ARG A 91 17.17 -2.07 10.81
N ASP A 92 18.48 -2.22 10.96
CA ASP A 92 19.11 -3.54 11.03
C ASP A 92 18.90 -4.21 12.41
N ARG A 93 19.37 -5.45 12.54
CA ARG A 93 19.35 -6.20 13.82
C ARG A 93 20.14 -5.55 14.96
N GLN A 94 21.02 -4.60 14.65
CA GLN A 94 21.82 -3.84 15.61
C GLN A 94 21.13 -2.52 15.99
N GLY A 95 19.91 -2.27 15.49
CA GLY A 95 19.15 -1.06 15.75
C GLY A 95 19.59 0.15 14.92
N ARG A 96 20.53 -0.01 13.97
CA ARG A 96 21.00 1.08 13.12
C ARG A 96 19.97 1.39 12.06
N LEU A 97 19.62 2.66 11.93
CA LEU A 97 18.75 3.15 10.87
C LEU A 97 19.43 2.93 9.50
N ILE A 98 18.78 2.16 8.63
CA ILE A 98 19.24 1.90 7.27
C ILE A 98 18.62 2.93 6.32
N LEU A 99 17.30 3.08 6.39
CA LEU A 99 16.57 4.02 5.54
C LEU A 99 15.24 4.44 6.16
N THR A 100 14.74 5.58 5.68
CA THR A 100 13.37 6.04 5.86
C THR A 100 12.74 6.25 4.49
N SER A 101 11.48 5.88 4.33
CA SER A 101 10.78 6.06 3.05
C SER A 101 9.31 6.39 3.29
N PRO A 102 8.68 7.25 2.47
CA PRO A 102 7.23 7.46 2.54
C PRO A 102 6.44 6.19 2.22
N PHE A 103 7.03 5.27 1.46
CA PHE A 103 6.41 4.01 1.03
C PHE A 103 7.46 2.89 0.91
N LEU A 104 7.11 1.69 1.37
CA LEU A 104 7.89 0.47 1.17
C LEU A 104 6.93 -0.69 0.93
N ASP A 105 7.22 -1.47 -0.11
CA ASP A 105 6.49 -2.69 -0.38
C ASP A 105 7.27 -3.88 0.18
N VAL A 106 6.68 -4.59 1.14
CA VAL A 106 7.35 -5.65 1.90
C VAL A 106 6.87 -7.00 1.42
N HIS A 107 7.79 -7.87 0.98
CA HIS A 107 7.43 -9.21 0.53
C HIS A 107 6.86 -10.04 1.68
N ARG A 108 5.61 -10.49 1.54
CA ARG A 108 4.83 -11.17 2.59
C ARG A 108 5.53 -12.42 3.11
N ASP A 109 6.09 -13.24 2.22
CA ASP A 109 6.72 -14.51 2.61
C ASP A 109 8.07 -14.33 3.34
N HIS A 110 8.57 -13.10 3.46
CA HIS A 110 9.76 -12.75 4.25
C HIS A 110 9.42 -12.08 5.59
N ILE A 111 8.13 -11.95 5.90
CA ILE A 111 7.66 -11.48 7.20
C ILE A 111 7.69 -12.67 8.16
N GLU A 112 8.54 -12.59 9.18
CA GLU A 112 8.60 -13.61 10.23
C GLU A 112 7.58 -13.28 11.33
N ILE A 113 7.46 -12.00 11.68
CA ILE A 113 6.53 -11.49 12.69
C ILE A 113 5.97 -10.17 12.21
N ILE A 114 4.67 -9.97 12.41
CA ILE A 114 4.02 -8.67 12.30
C ILE A 114 3.12 -8.45 13.50
N LEU A 115 3.16 -7.25 14.06
CA LEU A 115 2.34 -6.88 15.21
C LEU A 115 1.95 -5.39 15.16
N PRO A 116 0.79 -5.02 15.71
CA PRO A 116 0.45 -3.63 15.98
C PRO A 116 1.48 -2.99 16.92
N ALA A 117 1.91 -1.77 16.60
CA ALA A 117 2.97 -1.09 17.35
C ALA A 117 2.53 -0.66 18.75
N ASP A 118 1.24 -0.42 18.95
CA ASP A 118 0.63 -0.10 20.25
C ASP A 118 0.69 -1.27 21.25
N LEU A 119 0.75 -2.51 20.75
CA LEU A 119 0.91 -3.71 21.57
C LEU A 119 2.38 -4.01 21.90
N ALA A 120 3.31 -3.36 21.22
CA ALA A 120 4.74 -3.60 21.37
C ALA A 120 5.35 -2.55 22.30
N ASP A 121 5.56 -2.91 23.56
CA ASP A 121 6.47 -2.15 24.43
C ASP A 121 7.92 -2.54 24.11
N LEU A 122 8.32 -2.35 22.85
CA LEU A 122 9.66 -2.68 22.38
C LEU A 122 10.55 -1.47 22.67
N ALA A 123 11.27 -1.53 23.80
CA ALA A 123 12.39 -0.64 24.01
C ALA A 123 13.35 -0.74 22.81
N PRO A 124 13.77 0.38 22.19
CA PRO A 124 14.75 0.30 21.11
C PRO A 124 15.99 -0.43 21.64
N PRO A 125 16.59 -1.35 20.86
CA PRO A 125 17.80 -2.05 21.29
C PRO A 125 18.85 -0.98 21.65
N ALA A 126 19.39 -1.09 22.87
CA ALA A 126 20.41 -0.17 23.36
C ALA A 126 21.61 -0.18 22.39
N ALA A 127 22.03 1.02 22.00
CA ALA A 127 23.15 1.26 21.09
C ALA A 127 24.50 0.78 21.65
#